data_AF-A0A5N7B207-F1
#
_entry.id   AF-A0A5N7B207-F1
#
_cell.length_a   1.000
_cell.length_b   1.000
_cell.length_c   1.000
_cell.angle_alpha   90.00
_cell.angle_beta   90.00
_cell.angle_gamma   90.00
#
_symmetry.space_group_name_H-M   'P 1'
#
loop_
_entity.id
_entity.type
_entity.pdbx_description
1 polymer ?
#
loop_
_entity_poly.entity_id
_entity_poly.type
_entity_poly.pdbx_seq_one_letter_code
_entity_poly.pdbx_strand_id
1 'polypeptide(L)'
;MIDDTIPRPVVTQETYVRWTGISCAIGAWLMTQLSPKVLTLVINSSDAKEYADEAFATIKKLALRNDHVLARTTSVEALMTDRQRYPTVKAFVESFYDKVTICNNLGLGITPYFSLQWLIHHLRDDLPVWLEIYESTLPRDAAAKLTEDDLHRFINTASEKGREAELYHASNLHAAVKTNTR
;
A
#
# COMPACT_ATOMS: atom_id res chain seq x y z
N MET A 1 -13.60 10.53 -24.09
CA MET A 1 -13.36 9.35 -24.97
C MET A 1 -13.06 8.12 -24.14
N ILE A 2 -12.19 8.19 -23.13
CA ILE A 2 -12.06 7.16 -22.09
C ILE A 2 -12.90 7.46 -20.84
N ASP A 3 -13.27 8.72 -20.64
CA ASP A 3 -14.23 9.17 -19.63
C ASP A 3 -15.65 8.91 -20.13
N ASP A 4 -16.39 8.08 -19.40
CA ASP A 4 -17.76 7.63 -19.67
C ASP A 4 -18.82 8.66 -19.25
N THR A 5 -18.43 9.69 -18.48
CA THR A 5 -19.30 10.81 -18.11
C THR A 5 -19.51 11.80 -19.25
N ILE A 6 -18.64 11.76 -20.26
CA ILE A 6 -18.76 12.58 -21.46
C ILE A 6 -19.69 11.86 -22.45
N PRO A 7 -20.87 12.42 -22.77
CA PRO A 7 -21.82 11.77 -23.66
C PRO A 7 -21.24 11.59 -25.07
N ARG A 8 -21.52 10.42 -25.66
CA ARG A 8 -21.14 10.11 -27.04
C ARG A 8 -21.88 11.06 -28.00
N PRO A 9 -21.26 11.47 -29.13
CA PRO A 9 -21.99 12.16 -30.18
C PRO A 9 -23.16 11.33 -30.67
N VAL A 10 -24.21 11.99 -31.18
CA VAL A 10 -25.38 11.28 -31.71
C VAL A 10 -25.02 10.65 -33.04
N VAL A 11 -25.45 9.40 -33.27
CA VAL A 11 -25.11 8.59 -34.47
C VAL A 11 -25.38 9.32 -35.80
N THR A 12 -26.37 10.21 -35.82
CA THR A 12 -26.77 10.97 -37.01
C THR A 12 -25.88 12.17 -37.32
N GLN A 13 -24.94 12.51 -36.45
CA GLN A 13 -24.02 13.65 -36.63
C GLN A 13 -22.74 13.20 -37.33
N GLU A 14 -22.22 14.02 -38.25
CA GLU A 14 -20.95 13.77 -38.95
C GLU A 14 -19.77 13.58 -37.97
N THR A 15 -19.84 14.24 -36.81
CA THR A 15 -18.88 14.11 -35.71
C THR A 15 -18.84 12.70 -35.10
N TYR A 16 -19.91 11.91 -35.23
CA TYR A 16 -19.96 10.53 -34.74
C TYR A 16 -18.96 9.63 -35.47
N VAL A 17 -18.87 9.73 -36.80
CA VAL A 17 -17.97 8.88 -37.60
C VAL A 17 -16.52 9.13 -37.19
N ARG A 18 -16.14 10.41 -37.02
CA ARG A 18 -14.80 10.79 -36.57
C ARG A 18 -14.54 10.34 -35.14
N TRP A 19 -15.51 10.52 -34.24
CA TRP A 19 -15.41 10.07 -32.85
C TRP A 19 -15.23 8.55 -32.77
N THR A 20 -16.02 7.78 -33.53
CA THR A 20 -15.96 6.31 -33.58
C THR A 20 -14.60 5.83 -34.03
N GLY A 21 -14.08 6.35 -35.14
CA GLY A 21 -12.76 5.94 -35.64
C GLY A 21 -11.63 6.18 -34.62
N ILE A 22 -11.64 7.35 -33.97
CA ILE A 22 -10.66 7.67 -32.92
C ILE A 22 -10.89 6.80 -31.67
N SER A 23 -12.14 6.54 -31.30
CA SER A 23 -12.49 5.77 -30.11
C SER A 23 -12.07 4.31 -30.24
N CYS A 24 -12.34 3.68 -31.38
CA CYS A 24 -11.87 2.33 -31.66
C CYS A 24 -10.33 2.26 -31.69
N ALA A 25 -9.66 3.26 -32.29
CA ALA A 25 -8.19 3.31 -32.31
C ALA A 25 -7.59 3.42 -30.89
N ILE A 26 -8.17 4.27 -30.04
CA ILE A 26 -7.75 4.40 -28.63
C ILE A 26 -8.05 3.11 -27.86
N GLY A 27 -9.23 2.50 -28.05
CA GLY A 27 -9.58 1.22 -27.45
C GLY A 27 -8.58 0.13 -27.80
N ALA A 28 -8.24 -0.02 -29.08
CA ALA A 28 -7.22 -0.95 -29.54
C ALA A 28 -5.84 -0.63 -28.95
N TRP A 29 -5.46 0.66 -28.90
CA TRP A 29 -4.21 1.09 -28.30
C TRP A 29 -4.13 0.72 -26.81
N LEU A 30 -5.20 0.96 -26.04
CA LEU A 30 -5.27 0.59 -24.61
C LEU A 30 -5.01 -0.92 -24.40
N MET A 31 -5.54 -1.76 -25.27
CA MET A 31 -5.34 -3.22 -25.22
C MET A 31 -3.87 -3.61 -25.42
N THR A 32 -3.11 -2.86 -26.23
CA THR A 32 -1.67 -3.12 -26.44
C THR A 32 -0.80 -2.73 -25.25
N GLN A 33 -1.31 -1.89 -24.34
CA GLN A 33 -0.60 -1.50 -23.13
C GLN A 33 -0.72 -2.52 -22.00
N LEU A 34 -1.55 -3.55 -22.17
CA LEU A 34 -1.82 -4.55 -21.13
C LEU A 34 -0.78 -5.65 -21.12
N SER A 35 -0.44 -6.15 -19.92
CA SER A 35 0.32 -7.39 -19.81
C SER A 35 -0.47 -8.57 -20.40
N PRO A 36 0.20 -9.63 -20.91
CA PRO A 36 -0.48 -10.78 -21.52
C PRO A 36 -1.56 -11.42 -20.64
N LYS A 37 -1.31 -11.45 -19.32
CA LYS A 37 -2.26 -11.97 -18.32
C LYS A 37 -3.53 -11.13 -18.23
N VAL A 38 -3.40 -9.81 -18.15
CA VAL A 38 -4.55 -8.89 -18.07
C VAL A 38 -5.29 -8.85 -19.41
N LEU A 39 -4.56 -8.83 -20.53
CA LEU A 39 -5.13 -8.89 -21.88
C LEU A 39 -6.02 -10.13 -22.06
N THR A 40 -5.56 -11.29 -21.62
CA THR A 40 -6.34 -12.55 -21.69
C THR A 40 -7.65 -12.45 -20.89
N LEU A 41 -7.61 -11.84 -19.70
CA LEU A 41 -8.81 -11.61 -18.88
C LEU A 41 -9.78 -10.65 -19.58
N VAL A 42 -9.26 -9.59 -20.20
CA VAL A 42 -10.09 -8.62 -20.93
C VAL A 42 -10.73 -9.27 -22.14
N ILE A 43 -9.99 -10.03 -22.96
CA ILE A 43 -10.51 -10.77 -24.13
C ILE A 43 -11.61 -11.75 -23.72
N ASN A 44 -11.42 -12.49 -22.62
CA ASN A 44 -12.37 -13.51 -22.16
C ASN A 44 -13.59 -12.94 -21.41
N SER A 45 -13.61 -11.64 -21.11
CA SER A 45 -14.76 -11.02 -20.46
C SER A 45 -15.92 -10.81 -21.44
N SER A 46 -17.16 -10.93 -20.98
CA SER A 46 -18.35 -10.67 -21.78
C SER A 46 -18.71 -9.18 -21.90
N ASP A 47 -17.94 -8.29 -21.26
CA ASP A 47 -18.22 -6.86 -21.21
C ASP A 47 -18.03 -6.17 -22.58
N ALA A 48 -18.68 -5.04 -22.83
CA ALA A 48 -18.48 -4.26 -24.06
C ALA A 48 -17.08 -3.64 -24.10
N LYS A 49 -16.45 -3.58 -25.28
CA LYS A 49 -15.07 -3.09 -25.48
C LYS A 49 -14.85 -2.45 -26.85
N GLU A 50 -15.92 -2.07 -27.52
CA GLU A 50 -15.85 -1.60 -28.91
C GLU A 50 -15.25 -0.18 -28.97
N TYR A 51 -15.60 0.63 -27.98
CA TYR A 51 -15.16 2.00 -27.82
C TYR A 51 -14.16 2.15 -26.66
N ALA A 52 -13.40 3.26 -26.68
CA ALA A 52 -12.33 3.51 -25.73
C ALA A 52 -12.81 3.58 -24.27
N ASP A 53 -13.97 4.19 -24.02
CA ASP A 53 -14.64 4.26 -22.72
C ASP A 53 -15.01 2.87 -22.20
N GLU A 54 -15.60 2.03 -23.06
CA GLU A 54 -16.00 0.67 -22.73
C GLU A 54 -14.79 -0.24 -22.46
N ALA A 55 -13.78 -0.17 -23.33
CA ALA A 55 -12.52 -0.89 -23.16
C ALA A 55 -11.83 -0.48 -21.84
N PHE A 56 -11.76 0.83 -21.57
CA PHE A 56 -11.17 1.35 -20.35
C PHE A 56 -11.96 0.95 -19.10
N ALA A 57 -13.29 1.02 -19.13
CA ALA A 57 -14.15 0.57 -18.04
C ALA A 57 -13.99 -0.92 -17.75
N THR A 58 -13.89 -1.76 -18.79
CA THR A 58 -13.66 -3.20 -18.66
C THR A 58 -12.27 -3.49 -18.07
N ILE A 59 -11.23 -2.82 -18.56
CA ILE A 59 -9.87 -2.91 -18.01
C ILE A 59 -9.87 -2.53 -16.54
N LYS A 60 -10.49 -1.40 -16.20
CA LYS A 60 -10.62 -0.92 -14.82
C LYS A 60 -11.35 -1.93 -13.96
N LYS A 61 -12.50 -2.44 -14.38
CA LYS A 61 -13.27 -3.47 -13.67
C LYS A 61 -12.48 -4.74 -13.42
N LEU A 62 -11.70 -5.20 -14.39
CA LEU A 62 -10.90 -6.43 -14.26
C LEU A 62 -9.64 -6.23 -13.42
N ALA A 63 -9.02 -5.05 -13.51
CA ALA A 63 -7.97 -4.63 -12.59
C ALA A 63 -8.51 -4.60 -11.15
N LEU A 64 -9.68 -3.98 -10.94
CA LEU A 64 -10.37 -3.92 -9.65
C LEU A 64 -10.88 -5.29 -9.15
N ARG A 65 -11.19 -6.25 -10.04
CA ARG A 65 -11.49 -7.63 -9.64
C ARG A 65 -10.26 -8.39 -9.17
N ASN A 66 -9.09 -8.11 -9.76
CA ASN A 66 -7.81 -8.54 -9.20
C ASN A 66 -7.52 -7.85 -7.86
N ASP A 67 -8.07 -6.66 -7.61
CA ASP A 67 -7.90 -5.96 -6.32
C ASP A 67 -8.55 -6.68 -5.15
N HIS A 68 -9.62 -7.47 -5.29
CA HIS A 68 -10.13 -8.21 -4.12
C HIS A 68 -9.14 -9.27 -3.64
N VAL A 69 -8.49 -10.00 -4.56
CA VAL A 69 -7.48 -11.00 -4.21
C VAL A 69 -6.22 -10.31 -3.69
N LEU A 70 -5.81 -9.21 -4.31
CA LEU A 70 -4.68 -8.41 -3.84
C LEU A 70 -4.96 -7.80 -2.46
N ALA A 71 -6.10 -7.14 -2.27
CA ALA A 71 -6.54 -6.56 -1.00
C ALA A 71 -6.62 -7.63 0.10
N ARG A 72 -7.19 -8.80 -0.18
CA ARG A 72 -7.20 -9.93 0.77
C ARG A 72 -5.77 -10.39 1.09
N THR A 73 -4.92 -10.57 0.09
CA THR A 73 -3.56 -11.11 0.29
C THR A 73 -2.71 -10.10 1.05
N THR A 74 -2.69 -8.83 0.62
CA THR A 74 -1.92 -7.77 1.25
C THR A 74 -2.43 -7.44 2.66
N SER A 75 -3.75 -7.46 2.92
CA SER A 75 -4.27 -7.26 4.28
C SER A 75 -3.86 -8.41 5.22
N VAL A 76 -3.93 -9.65 4.74
CA VAL A 76 -3.45 -10.81 5.51
C VAL A 76 -1.94 -10.70 5.74
N GLU A 77 -1.15 -10.32 4.74
CA GLU A 77 0.30 -10.12 4.89
C GLU A 77 0.62 -8.98 5.88
N ALA A 78 -0.13 -7.87 5.85
CA ALA A 78 0.03 -6.78 6.81
C ALA A 78 -0.23 -7.25 8.24
N LEU A 79 -1.32 -7.99 8.47
CA LEU A 79 -1.68 -8.56 9.78
C LEU A 79 -0.78 -9.71 10.23
N MET A 80 -0.07 -10.36 9.31
CA MET A 80 0.89 -11.42 9.61
C MET A 80 2.33 -10.91 9.63
N THR A 81 2.54 -9.59 9.51
CA THR A 81 3.86 -8.98 9.60
C THR A 81 4.34 -9.07 11.04
N ASP A 82 5.46 -9.77 11.23
CA ASP A 82 6.03 -10.08 12.54
C ASP A 82 7.44 -9.51 12.64
N ARG A 83 7.69 -8.74 13.71
CA ARG A 83 8.97 -8.11 14.01
C ARG A 83 10.15 -9.08 13.96
N GLN A 84 9.97 -10.32 14.41
CA GLN A 84 11.04 -11.31 14.49
C GLN A 84 11.55 -11.79 13.10
N ARG A 85 10.79 -11.51 12.03
CA ARG A 85 11.17 -11.88 10.65
C ARG A 85 12.08 -10.85 9.97
N TYR A 86 12.40 -9.75 10.66
CA TYR A 86 13.16 -8.65 10.09
C TYR A 86 14.48 -8.46 10.85
N PRO A 87 15.58 -8.16 10.14
CA PRO A 87 16.89 -8.01 10.76
C PRO A 87 17.00 -6.74 11.61
N THR A 88 16.24 -5.70 11.28
CA THR A 88 16.29 -4.41 11.97
C THR A 88 14.88 -3.87 12.23
N VAL A 89 14.76 -3.01 13.24
CA VAL A 89 13.51 -2.29 13.52
C VAL A 89 13.06 -1.49 12.29
N LYS A 90 14.00 -0.80 11.63
CA LYS A 90 13.73 -0.01 10.43
C LYS A 90 13.10 -0.86 9.32
N ALA A 91 13.70 -2.01 8.98
CA ALA A 91 13.19 -2.87 7.93
C ALA A 91 11.77 -3.39 8.24
N PHE A 92 11.49 -3.67 9.52
CA PHE A 92 10.15 -4.07 9.96
C PHE A 92 9.13 -2.95 9.77
N VAL A 93 9.37 -1.75 10.33
CA VAL A 93 8.39 -0.66 10.30
C VAL A 93 8.11 -0.17 8.89
N GLU A 94 9.13 -0.08 8.03
CA GLU A 94 8.98 0.29 6.61
C GLU A 94 8.15 -0.78 5.88
N SER A 95 8.48 -2.07 6.05
CA SER A 95 7.78 -3.16 5.37
C SER A 95 6.32 -3.30 5.80
N PHE A 96 6.00 -3.02 7.06
CA PHE A 96 4.62 -2.96 7.54
C PHE A 96 3.88 -1.76 6.92
N TYR A 97 4.49 -0.58 6.97
CA TYR A 97 3.86 0.64 6.48
C TYR A 97 3.62 0.64 4.96
N ASP A 98 4.51 0.03 4.18
CA ASP A 98 4.31 -0.19 2.75
C ASP A 98 3.04 -1.02 2.48
N LYS A 99 2.82 -2.09 3.26
CA LYS A 99 1.63 -2.94 3.12
C LYS A 99 0.35 -2.20 3.52
N VAL A 100 0.41 -1.42 4.60
CA VAL A 100 -0.72 -0.56 5.03
C VAL A 100 -1.06 0.45 3.94
N THR A 101 -0.06 1.09 3.34
CA THR A 101 -0.24 2.04 2.23
C THR A 101 -0.92 1.37 1.04
N ILE A 102 -0.48 0.17 0.65
CA ILE A 102 -1.13 -0.60 -0.41
C ILE A 102 -2.58 -0.94 -0.02
N CYS A 103 -2.82 -1.38 1.21
CA CYS A 103 -4.18 -1.69 1.68
C CYS A 103 -5.10 -0.45 1.62
N ASN A 104 -4.60 0.71 2.01
CA ASN A 104 -5.34 1.97 1.98
C ASN A 104 -5.63 2.44 0.55
N ASN A 105 -4.66 2.28 -0.36
CA ASN A 105 -4.86 2.53 -1.79
C ASN A 105 -5.91 1.59 -2.41
N LEU A 106 -6.07 0.39 -1.85
CA LEU A 106 -7.12 -0.58 -2.22
C LEU A 106 -8.45 -0.36 -1.49
N GLY A 107 -8.57 0.69 -0.66
CA GLY A 107 -9.82 1.07 0.02
C GLY A 107 -10.15 0.29 1.28
N LEU A 108 -9.18 -0.41 1.90
CA LEU A 108 -9.41 -1.21 3.12
C LEU A 108 -9.52 -0.36 4.40
N GLY A 109 -9.08 0.90 4.37
CA GLY A 109 -9.31 1.85 5.46
C GLY A 109 -8.58 1.51 6.78
N ILE A 110 -7.33 1.05 6.69
CA ILE A 110 -6.47 0.85 7.87
C ILE A 110 -6.08 2.23 8.41
N THR A 111 -6.65 2.59 9.56
CA THR A 111 -6.44 3.92 10.15
C THR A 111 -5.02 4.12 10.68
N PRO A 112 -4.51 5.37 10.71
CA PRO A 112 -3.21 5.67 11.30
C PRO A 112 -3.07 5.19 12.76
N TYR A 113 -4.14 5.34 13.56
CA TYR A 113 -4.15 4.90 14.95
C TYR A 113 -4.03 3.37 15.07
N PHE A 114 -4.74 2.61 14.24
CA PHE A 114 -4.61 1.16 14.23
C PHE A 114 -3.18 0.73 13.90
N SER A 115 -2.59 1.32 12.85
CA SER A 115 -1.21 1.07 12.45
C SER A 115 -0.21 1.40 13.57
N LEU A 116 -0.41 2.52 14.28
CA LEU A 116 0.40 2.87 15.43
C LEU A 116 0.32 1.81 16.54
N GLN A 117 -0.89 1.42 16.94
CA GLN A 117 -1.08 0.41 18.00
C GLN A 117 -0.45 -0.94 17.63
N TRP A 118 -0.57 -1.32 16.36
CA TRP A 118 0.09 -2.52 15.82
C TRP A 118 1.61 -2.44 15.96
N LEU A 119 2.21 -1.33 15.54
CA LEU A 119 3.65 -1.12 15.65
C LEU A 119 4.12 -1.10 17.12
N ILE A 120 3.41 -0.42 18.02
CA ILE A 120 3.73 -0.38 19.45
C ILE A 120 3.77 -1.80 20.03
N HIS A 121 2.77 -2.62 19.70
CA HIS A 121 2.71 -4.02 20.16
C HIS A 121 3.95 -4.80 19.75
N HIS A 122 4.35 -4.72 18.49
CA HIS A 122 5.46 -5.49 17.95
C HIS A 122 6.85 -4.96 18.29
N LEU A 123 6.98 -3.66 18.58
CA LEU A 123 8.26 -3.03 18.95
C LEU A 123 8.54 -3.06 20.45
N ARG A 124 7.61 -3.59 21.26
CA ARG A 124 7.70 -3.55 22.72
C ARG A 124 8.95 -4.25 23.26
N ASP A 125 9.39 -5.32 22.61
CA ASP A 125 10.59 -6.06 23.01
C ASP A 125 11.89 -5.32 22.63
N ASP A 126 11.89 -4.60 21.51
CA ASP A 126 13.06 -3.86 21.04
C ASP A 126 13.26 -2.54 21.80
N LEU A 127 12.16 -1.82 22.08
CA LEU A 127 12.20 -0.43 22.54
C LEU A 127 11.27 -0.17 23.75
N PRO A 128 11.29 -0.99 24.81
CA PRO A 128 10.27 -0.98 25.87
C PRO A 128 10.15 0.38 26.58
N VAL A 129 11.27 0.96 27.02
CA VAL A 129 11.29 2.22 27.79
C VAL A 129 10.83 3.40 26.95
N TRP A 130 11.26 3.46 25.69
CA TRP A 130 10.86 4.55 24.79
C TRP A 130 9.37 4.49 24.48
N LEU A 131 8.83 3.29 24.25
CA LEU A 131 7.41 3.09 23.97
C LEU A 131 6.53 3.40 25.17
N GLU A 132 6.93 3.03 26.39
CA GLU A 132 6.19 3.39 27.60
C GLU A 132 6.07 4.92 27.76
N ILE A 133 7.16 5.65 27.54
CA ILE A 133 7.16 7.10 27.55
C ILE A 133 6.26 7.63 26.42
N TYR A 134 6.42 7.12 25.20
CA TYR A 134 5.61 7.56 24.06
C TYR A 134 4.11 7.35 24.29
N GLU A 135 3.70 6.17 24.76
CA GLU A 135 2.31 5.84 25.09
C GLU A 135 1.74 6.80 26.14
N SER A 136 2.54 7.20 27.14
CA SER A 136 2.12 8.18 28.16
C SER A 136 1.88 9.59 27.61
N THR A 137 2.46 9.92 26.45
CA THR A 137 2.30 11.22 25.77
C THR A 137 1.13 11.25 24.80
N LEU A 138 0.51 10.11 24.48
CA LEU A 138 -0.60 10.07 23.54
C LEU A 138 -1.83 10.78 24.13
N PRO A 139 -2.49 11.67 23.37
CA PRO A 139 -3.68 12.34 23.84
C PRO A 139 -4.85 11.34 23.96
N ARG A 140 -5.80 11.63 24.87
CA ARG A 140 -6.96 10.74 25.10
C ARG A 140 -7.81 10.50 23.85
N ASP A 141 -7.81 11.43 22.91
CA ASP A 141 -8.54 11.38 21.66
C ASP A 141 -7.65 10.97 20.46
N ALA A 142 -6.48 10.36 20.72
CA ALA A 142 -5.56 9.89 19.68
C ALA A 142 -6.25 9.00 18.63
N ALA A 143 -7.16 8.13 19.05
CA ALA A 143 -7.89 7.26 18.14
C ALA A 143 -8.67 8.00 17.03
N ALA A 144 -9.14 9.22 17.31
CA ALA A 144 -9.91 10.03 16.39
C ALA A 144 -9.08 11.09 15.64
N LYS A 145 -7.94 11.51 16.21
CA LYS A 145 -7.16 12.66 15.71
C LYS A 145 -5.82 12.31 15.08
N LEU A 146 -5.33 11.08 15.26
CA LEU A 146 -4.02 10.71 14.75
C LEU A 146 -4.01 10.71 13.22
N THR A 147 -3.07 11.46 12.65
CA THR A 147 -2.95 11.65 11.20
C THR A 147 -1.88 10.73 10.60
N GLU A 148 -1.87 10.59 9.27
CA GLU A 148 -0.77 9.89 8.59
C GLU A 148 0.60 10.54 8.86
N ASP A 149 0.64 11.88 9.00
CA ASP A 149 1.88 12.58 9.34
C ASP A 149 2.39 12.23 10.75
N ASP A 150 1.48 12.04 11.71
CA ASP A 150 1.85 11.57 13.06
C ASP A 150 2.43 10.16 13.01
N LEU A 151 1.81 9.26 12.23
CA LEU A 151 2.29 7.90 12.04
C LEU A 151 3.67 7.89 11.35
N HIS A 152 3.86 8.69 10.30
CA HIS A 152 5.15 8.84 9.64
C HIS A 152 6.24 9.35 10.60
N ARG A 153 5.92 10.34 11.46
CA ARG A 153 6.86 10.80 12.49
C ARG A 153 7.22 9.69 13.48
N PHE A 154 6.24 8.89 13.89
CA PHE A 154 6.48 7.74 14.75
C PHE A 154 7.42 6.73 14.09
N ILE A 155 7.17 6.34 12.83
CA ILE A 155 7.98 5.38 12.07
C ILE A 155 9.43 5.85 11.94
N ASN A 156 9.64 7.13 11.61
CA ASN A 156 10.98 7.70 11.51
C ASN A 156 11.71 7.67 12.86
N THR A 157 11.01 8.02 13.94
CA THR A 157 11.58 8.00 15.30
C THR A 157 11.88 6.59 15.77
N ALA A 158 10.98 5.64 15.53
CA ALA A 158 11.16 4.23 15.85
C ALA A 158 12.38 3.64 15.12
N SER A 159 12.55 3.98 13.85
CA SER A 159 13.70 3.55 13.05
C SER A 159 15.02 4.04 13.64
N GLU A 160 15.07 5.31 14.06
CA GLU A 160 16.27 5.87 14.68
C GLU A 160 16.55 5.27 16.05
N LYS A 161 15.52 5.09 16.88
CA LYS A 161 15.64 4.45 18.20
C LYS A 161 16.09 2.99 18.08
N GLY A 162 15.57 2.26 17.10
CA GLY A 162 16.01 0.91 16.77
C GLY A 162 17.49 0.86 16.43
N ARG A 163 17.95 1.76 15.56
CA ARG A 163 19.36 1.88 15.17
C ARG A 163 20.27 2.17 16.39
N GLU A 164 19.85 3.07 17.28
CA GLU A 164 20.57 3.37 18.53
C GLU A 164 20.70 2.13 19.42
N ALA A 165 19.59 1.39 19.61
CA ALA A 165 19.55 0.19 20.43
C ALA A 165 20.44 -0.94 19.87
N GLU A 166 20.40 -1.15 18.55
CA GLU A 166 21.22 -2.13 17.83
C GLU A 166 22.73 -1.83 17.99
N LEU A 167 23.13 -0.56 17.85
CA LEU A 167 24.52 -0.13 18.04
C LEU A 167 25.00 -0.30 19.49
N TYR A 168 24.14 0.02 20.46
CA TYR A 168 24.45 -0.16 21.87
C TYR A 168 24.70 -1.65 22.20
N HIS A 169 23.84 -2.54 21.69
CA HIS A 169 24.02 -3.98 21.86
C HIS A 169 25.32 -4.49 21.21
N ALA A 170 25.62 -4.06 19.99
CA ALA A 170 26.84 -4.45 19.29
C ALA A 170 28.12 -4.00 20.04
N SER A 171 28.11 -2.79 20.59
CA SER A 171 29.23 -2.24 21.37
C SER A 171 29.49 -3.03 22.66
N ASN A 172 28.41 -3.35 23.39
CA ASN A 172 28.49 -4.13 24.63
C ASN A 172 28.97 -5.56 24.39
N LEU A 173 28.53 -6.20 23.31
CA LEU A 173 28.97 -7.55 22.95
C LEU A 173 30.49 -7.57 22.67
N HIS A 174 30.98 -6.58 21.93
CA HIS A 174 32.40 -6.45 21.63
C HIS A 174 33.26 -6.15 22.88
N ALA A 175 32.74 -5.37 23.83
CA ALA A 175 33.39 -5.16 25.12
C ALA A 175 33.48 -6.44 25.95
N ALA A 176 32.41 -7.25 26.00
CA ALA A 176 32.36 -8.52 26.74
C ALA A 176 33.31 -9.59 26.18
N VAL A 177 33.47 -9.65 24.85
CA VAL A 177 34.43 -10.57 24.20
C VAL A 177 35.88 -10.22 24.57
N LYS A 178 36.21 -8.92 24.66
CA LYS A 178 37.56 -8.46 25.04
C LYS A 178 37.90 -8.74 26.51
N THR A 179 36.92 -8.79 27.41
CA THR A 179 37.15 -9.11 28.83
C THR A 179 37.33 -10.60 29.09
N ASN A 180 36.77 -11.48 28.25
CA ASN A 180 36.90 -12.94 28.38
C ASN A 180 38.13 -13.55 27.68
N THR A 181 38.94 -12.75 26.98
CA THR A 181 40.17 -13.19 26.29
C THR A 181 41.46 -12.81 27.03
N ARG A 182 41.37 -12.50 28.33
CA ARG A 182 42.50 -12.30 29.25
C ARG A 182 42.50 -13.36 30.34
#